data_AF-A0A1Z3LZ82-F1
#
_entry.id   AF-A0A1Z3LZ82-F1
#
_cell.length_a   1.000
_cell.length_b   1.000
_cell.length_c   1.000
_cell.angle_alpha   90.00
_cell.angle_beta   90.00
_cell.angle_gamma   90.00
#
_symmetry.space_group_name_H-M   'P 1'
#
loop_
_entity.id
_entity.type
_entity.pdbx_description
1 polymer ?
#
loop_
_entity_poly.entity_id
_entity_poly.type
_entity_poly.pdbx_seq_one_letter_code
_entity_poly.pdbx_strand_id
1 'polypeptide(L)'
;MSTAKTTAPAPAIVIDEATERGVQHLIDKAAPLLQGQRFDNVIDLLSLLSDAVDMSDDAMIQKLMKVYEEGVGAAWTLGNAARYAGAQAANTPPPSLLGLVRAAGDEDVRRGLHFAIRFLGVLGRQMKDDGAA
;
A
#
# COMPACT_ATOMS: atom_id res chain seq x y z
N MET A 1 -17.22 -51.32 -44.58
CA MET A 1 -16.55 -51.48 -43.27
C MET A 1 -16.09 -50.10 -42.83
N SER A 2 -16.82 -49.45 -41.91
CA SER A 2 -16.49 -48.10 -41.43
C SER A 2 -16.00 -48.20 -39.99
N THR A 3 -14.72 -47.93 -39.77
CA THR A 3 -14.08 -47.94 -38.45
C THR A 3 -14.42 -46.64 -37.73
N ALA A 4 -15.39 -46.67 -36.82
CA ALA A 4 -15.66 -45.57 -35.92
C ALA A 4 -14.52 -45.45 -34.91
N LYS A 5 -13.80 -44.32 -34.97
CA LYS A 5 -12.80 -43.91 -33.99
C LYS A 5 -13.50 -43.59 -32.67
N THR A 6 -13.35 -44.46 -31.67
CA THR A 6 -13.81 -44.21 -30.30
C THR A 6 -12.97 -43.08 -29.69
N THR A 7 -13.55 -41.90 -29.57
CA THR A 7 -12.98 -40.80 -28.78
C THR A 7 -13.21 -41.11 -27.31
N ALA A 8 -12.12 -41.36 -26.55
CA ALA A 8 -12.21 -41.50 -25.10
C ALA A 8 -12.71 -40.17 -24.48
N PRO A 9 -13.66 -40.19 -23.53
CA PRO A 9 -14.09 -38.98 -22.85
C PRO A 9 -12.95 -38.42 -22.01
N ALA A 10 -12.79 -37.08 -22.03
CA ALA A 10 -11.83 -36.38 -21.18
C ALA A 10 -12.08 -36.71 -19.69
N PRO A 11 -11.04 -36.82 -18.84
CA PRO A 11 -11.19 -37.16 -17.44
C PRO A 11 -12.09 -36.13 -16.75
N ALA A 12 -13.18 -36.60 -16.14
CA ALA A 12 -14.03 -35.78 -15.30
C ALA A 12 -13.21 -35.32 -14.08
N ILE A 13 -13.18 -34.00 -13.84
CA ILE A 13 -12.59 -33.45 -12.63
C ILE A 13 -13.47 -33.89 -11.46
N VAL A 14 -13.02 -34.89 -10.71
CA VAL A 14 -13.68 -35.33 -9.48
C VAL A 14 -13.21 -34.42 -8.36
N ILE A 15 -14.07 -33.49 -7.93
CA ILE A 15 -13.80 -32.63 -6.79
C ILE A 15 -14.02 -33.47 -5.53
N ASP A 16 -12.98 -33.61 -4.71
CA ASP A 16 -13.10 -34.30 -3.42
C ASP A 16 -13.88 -33.45 -2.40
N GLU A 17 -14.41 -34.11 -1.36
CA GLU A 17 -15.23 -33.46 -0.33
C GLU A 17 -14.44 -32.38 0.45
N ALA A 18 -13.11 -32.50 0.53
CA ALA A 18 -12.27 -31.50 1.19
C ALA A 18 -12.17 -30.21 0.37
N THR A 19 -12.09 -30.34 -0.95
CA THR A 19 -12.07 -29.25 -1.92
C THR A 19 -13.43 -28.56 -1.98
N GLU A 20 -14.53 -29.32 -1.92
CA GLU A 20 -15.88 -28.76 -1.83
C GLU A 20 -16.04 -27.85 -0.60
N ARG A 21 -15.64 -28.34 0.59
CA ARG A 21 -15.66 -27.53 1.82
C ARG A 21 -14.74 -26.32 1.75
N GLY A 22 -13.55 -26.46 1.14
CA GLY A 22 -12.60 -25.36 0.97
C GLY A 22 -13.15 -24.25 0.06
N VAL A 23 -13.78 -24.62 -1.05
CA VAL A 23 -14.44 -23.68 -1.97
C VAL A 23 -15.60 -22.99 -1.28
N GLN A 24 -16.42 -23.72 -0.51
CA GLN A 24 -17.56 -23.15 0.20
C GLN A 24 -17.11 -22.11 1.24
N HIS A 25 -16.04 -22.40 1.98
CA HIS A 25 -15.44 -21.45 2.91
C HIS A 25 -14.86 -20.19 2.21
N LEU A 26 -14.32 -20.32 1.00
CA LEU A 26 -13.88 -19.17 0.21
C LEU A 26 -15.05 -18.32 -0.28
N ILE A 27 -16.14 -18.97 -0.74
CA ILE A 27 -17.37 -18.30 -1.15
C ILE A 27 -17.97 -17.54 0.03
N ASP A 28 -18.01 -18.10 1.23
CA ASP A 28 -18.51 -17.42 2.42
C ASP A 28 -17.72 -16.14 2.75
N LYS A 29 -16.39 -16.16 2.55
CA LYS A 29 -15.55 -14.96 2.71
C LYS A 29 -15.74 -13.95 1.59
N ALA A 30 -15.96 -14.40 0.37
CA ALA A 30 -16.18 -13.53 -0.78
C ALA A 30 -17.63 -13.00 -0.85
N ALA A 31 -18.58 -13.66 -0.18
CA ALA A 31 -20.02 -13.35 -0.19
C ALA A 31 -20.33 -11.85 0.02
N PRO A 32 -19.79 -11.14 1.02
CA PRO A 32 -20.08 -9.71 1.18
C PRO A 32 -19.60 -8.85 0.00
N LEU A 33 -18.51 -9.25 -0.67
CA LEU A 33 -17.96 -8.53 -1.83
C LEU A 33 -18.73 -8.87 -3.12
N LEU A 34 -19.15 -10.13 -3.26
CA LEU A 34 -19.97 -10.64 -4.35
C LEU A 34 -21.38 -10.02 -4.30
N GLN A 35 -22.03 -10.02 -3.12
CA GLN A 35 -23.33 -9.40 -2.91
C GLN A 35 -23.31 -7.89 -3.18
N GLY A 36 -22.19 -7.23 -2.88
CA GLY A 36 -22.00 -5.81 -3.14
C GLY A 36 -21.60 -5.44 -4.57
N GLN A 37 -21.46 -6.42 -5.49
CA GLN A 37 -20.90 -6.22 -6.85
C GLN A 37 -19.54 -5.51 -6.86
N ARG A 38 -18.77 -5.60 -5.77
CA ARG A 38 -17.44 -4.98 -5.64
C ARG A 38 -16.32 -5.96 -5.90
N PHE A 39 -16.65 -7.25 -6.01
CA PHE A 39 -15.69 -8.30 -6.31
C PHE A 39 -15.06 -8.12 -7.70
N ASP A 40 -15.83 -7.62 -8.67
CA ASP A 40 -15.34 -7.33 -10.02
C ASP A 40 -14.20 -6.29 -9.97
N ASN A 41 -14.33 -5.22 -9.19
CA ASN A 41 -13.25 -4.24 -9.01
C ASN A 41 -11.98 -4.85 -8.39
N VAL A 42 -12.13 -5.85 -7.52
CA VAL A 42 -10.98 -6.56 -6.94
C VAL A 42 -10.31 -7.42 -7.99
N ILE A 43 -11.09 -8.12 -8.82
CA ILE A 43 -10.58 -8.89 -9.95
C ILE A 43 -9.87 -7.96 -10.95
N ASP A 44 -10.46 -6.83 -11.30
CA ASP A 44 -9.88 -5.85 -12.21
C ASP A 44 -8.54 -5.32 -11.70
N LEU A 45 -8.47 -5.01 -10.40
CA LEU A 45 -7.22 -4.56 -9.77
C LEU A 45 -6.16 -5.68 -9.77
N LEU A 46 -6.56 -6.92 -9.48
CA LEU A 46 -5.66 -8.07 -9.53
C LEU A 46 -5.21 -8.37 -10.96
N SER A 47 -6.06 -8.20 -11.96
CA SER A 47 -5.73 -8.36 -13.38
C SER A 47 -4.73 -7.29 -13.81
N LEU A 48 -4.96 -6.03 -13.46
CA LEU A 48 -4.02 -4.94 -13.74
C LEU A 48 -2.66 -5.18 -13.05
N LEU A 49 -2.68 -5.68 -11.82
CA LEU A 49 -1.46 -6.05 -11.10
C LEU A 49 -0.76 -7.25 -11.76
N SER A 50 -1.51 -8.24 -12.25
CA SER A 50 -0.97 -9.38 -12.99
C SER A 50 -0.30 -8.93 -14.28
N ASP A 51 -0.96 -8.09 -15.07
CA ASP A 51 -0.39 -7.50 -16.29
C ASP A 51 0.89 -6.70 -15.97
N ALA A 52 0.88 -5.94 -14.86
CA ALA A 52 2.05 -5.21 -14.42
C ALA A 52 3.21 -6.15 -14.00
N VAL A 53 2.93 -7.27 -13.34
CA VAL A 53 3.93 -8.28 -12.97
C VAL A 53 4.48 -8.98 -14.21
N ASP A 54 3.62 -9.35 -15.17
CA ASP A 54 4.03 -10.00 -16.41
C ASP A 54 4.90 -9.08 -17.29
N MET A 55 4.70 -7.77 -17.23
CA MET A 55 5.54 -6.77 -17.89
C MET A 55 6.80 -6.36 -17.10
N SER A 56 6.88 -6.73 -15.82
CA SER A 56 8.01 -6.37 -14.96
C SER A 56 9.14 -7.38 -15.13
N ASP A 57 10.35 -6.88 -15.39
CA ASP A 57 11.56 -7.68 -15.25
C ASP A 57 12.03 -7.73 -13.78
N ASP A 58 12.96 -8.63 -13.48
CA ASP A 58 13.52 -8.78 -12.12
C ASP A 58 14.08 -7.46 -11.57
N ALA A 59 14.65 -6.61 -12.43
CA ALA A 59 15.19 -5.32 -12.04
C ALA A 59 14.09 -4.33 -11.61
N MET A 60 12.96 -4.32 -12.31
CA MET A 60 11.80 -3.50 -11.99
C MET A 60 11.14 -3.96 -10.68
N ILE A 61 11.02 -5.28 -10.46
CA ILE A 61 10.51 -5.84 -9.21
C ILE A 61 11.41 -5.42 -8.03
N GLN A 62 12.73 -5.56 -8.16
CA GLN A 62 13.66 -5.14 -7.11
C GLN A 62 13.56 -3.65 -6.81
N LYS A 63 13.39 -2.80 -7.83
CA LYS A 63 13.21 -1.36 -7.66
C LYS A 63 11.88 -1.05 -6.96
N LEU A 64 10.80 -1.72 -7.32
CA LEU A 64 9.49 -1.55 -6.69
C LEU A 64 9.53 -1.96 -5.22
N MET A 65 10.17 -3.09 -4.91
CA MET A 65 10.35 -3.55 -3.53
C MET A 65 11.18 -2.58 -2.71
N LYS A 66 12.24 -2.01 -3.30
CA LYS A 66 13.05 -0.98 -2.65
C LYS A 66 12.24 0.30 -2.37
N VAL A 67 11.47 0.78 -3.35
CA VAL A 67 10.59 1.94 -3.16
C VAL A 67 9.51 1.66 -2.12
N TYR A 68 8.94 0.46 -2.12
CA TYR A 68 7.99 0.02 -1.12
C TYR A 68 8.61 0.01 0.29
N GLU A 69 9.79 -0.57 0.46
CA GLU A 69 10.50 -0.63 1.74
C GLU A 69 10.84 0.76 2.26
N GLU A 70 11.43 1.61 1.40
CA GLU A 70 11.80 2.97 1.75
C GLU A 70 10.56 3.83 2.08
N GLY A 71 9.51 3.72 1.26
CA GLY A 71 8.27 4.47 1.41
C GLY A 71 7.46 4.06 2.63
N VAL A 72 7.21 2.76 2.81
CA VAL A 72 6.48 2.24 3.97
C VAL A 72 7.29 2.45 5.24
N GLY A 73 8.60 2.26 5.22
CA GLY A 73 9.48 2.54 6.35
C GLY A 73 9.40 4.01 6.78
N ALA A 74 9.54 4.93 5.84
CA ALA A 74 9.41 6.37 6.12
C ALA A 74 8.02 6.74 6.66
N ALA A 75 6.96 6.21 6.05
CA ALA A 75 5.59 6.43 6.49
C ALA A 75 5.33 5.85 7.90
N TRP A 76 5.88 4.68 8.20
CA TRP A 76 5.77 4.05 9.51
C TRP A 76 6.46 4.88 10.59
N THR A 77 7.70 5.33 10.34
CA THR A 77 8.43 6.18 11.29
C THR A 77 7.71 7.51 11.52
N LEU A 78 7.24 8.16 10.46
CA LEU A 78 6.46 9.40 10.57
C LEU A 78 5.15 9.18 11.34
N GLY A 79 4.43 8.10 11.03
CA GLY A 79 3.19 7.73 11.71
C GLY A 79 3.41 7.47 13.20
N ASN A 80 4.47 6.76 13.58
CA ASN A 80 4.83 6.56 14.97
C ASN A 80 5.15 7.87 15.69
N ALA A 81 5.94 8.75 15.07
CA ALA A 81 6.25 10.06 15.62
C ALA A 81 4.97 10.90 15.81
N ALA A 82 4.06 10.89 14.84
CA ALA A 82 2.77 11.57 14.93
C ALA A 82 1.89 11.01 16.05
N ARG A 83 1.77 9.67 16.17
CA ARG A 83 1.03 9.03 17.26
C ARG A 83 1.61 9.38 18.63
N TYR A 84 2.94 9.36 18.75
CA TYR A 84 3.62 9.73 19.99
C TYR A 84 3.38 11.20 20.36
N ALA A 85 3.58 12.12 19.41
CA ALA A 85 3.33 13.55 19.62
C ALA A 85 1.86 13.83 19.95
N GLY A 86 0.92 13.17 19.27
CA GLY A 86 -0.51 13.29 19.55
C GLY A 86 -0.89 12.79 20.94
N ALA A 87 -0.33 11.66 21.36
CA ALA A 87 -0.52 11.14 22.71
C ALA A 87 0.04 12.09 23.77
N GLN A 88 1.23 12.65 23.55
CA GLN A 88 1.81 13.65 24.45
C GLN A 88 0.92 14.89 24.53
N ALA A 89 0.52 15.45 23.39
CA ALA A 89 -0.33 16.64 23.33
C ALA A 89 -1.69 16.45 24.02
N ALA A 90 -2.30 15.26 23.91
CA ALA A 90 -3.57 14.95 24.57
C ALA A 90 -3.45 14.86 26.10
N ASN A 91 -2.27 14.49 26.62
CA ASN A 91 -2.02 14.31 28.05
C ASN A 91 -1.34 15.52 28.72
N THR A 92 -0.97 16.54 27.96
CA THR A 92 -0.41 17.80 28.47
C THR A 92 -1.40 18.95 28.33
N PRO A 93 -1.47 19.88 29.31
CA PRO A 93 -2.28 21.08 29.16
C PRO A 93 -1.85 21.86 27.90
N PRO A 94 -2.80 22.48 27.17
CA PRO A 94 -2.47 23.26 25.99
C PRO A 94 -1.51 24.40 26.35
N PRO A 95 -0.39 24.55 25.65
CA PRO A 95 0.59 25.59 25.94
C PRO A 95 0.00 26.98 25.65
N SER A 96 0.39 27.96 26.46
CA SER A 96 0.13 29.38 26.14
C SER A 96 0.96 29.82 24.93
N LEU A 97 0.63 30.97 24.34
CA LEU A 97 1.41 31.55 23.23
C LEU A 97 2.90 31.68 23.57
N LEU A 98 3.22 32.12 24.79
CA LEU A 98 4.60 32.19 25.28
C LEU A 98 5.21 30.79 25.47
N GLY A 99 4.40 29.80 25.83
CA GLY A 99 4.80 28.39 25.93
C GLY A 99 5.21 27.81 24.59
N LEU A 100 4.51 28.15 23.50
CA LEU A 100 4.89 27.75 22.14
C LEU A 100 6.23 28.34 21.72
N VAL A 101 6.46 29.64 22.00
CA VAL A 101 7.74 30.31 21.73
C VAL A 101 8.87 29.68 22.53
N ARG A 102 8.63 29.32 23.81
CA ARG A 102 9.61 28.57 24.60
C ARG A 102 9.89 27.18 24.05
N ALA A 103 8.88 26.46 23.58
CA ALA A 103 9.06 25.14 22.96
C ALA A 103 9.90 25.22 21.68
N ALA A 104 9.75 26.28 20.88
CA ALA A 104 10.62 26.55 19.74
C ALA A 104 12.09 26.85 20.13
N GLY A 105 12.37 27.10 21.42
CA GLY A 105 13.70 27.25 21.97
C GLY A 105 14.39 25.92 22.33
N ASP A 106 13.66 24.81 22.31
CA ASP A 106 14.22 23.48 22.53
C ASP A 106 15.16 23.07 21.39
N GLU A 107 16.25 22.37 21.71
CA GLU A 107 17.27 22.03 20.71
C GLU A 107 16.74 21.12 19.61
N ASP A 108 15.94 20.11 19.96
CA ASP A 108 15.42 19.14 19.01
C ASP A 108 14.32 19.76 18.15
N VAL A 109 13.49 20.63 18.73
CA VAL A 109 12.48 21.40 17.99
C VAL A 109 13.14 22.34 16.97
N ARG A 110 14.23 23.02 17.35
CA ARG A 110 14.98 23.89 16.40
C ARG A 110 15.61 23.09 15.28
N ARG A 111 16.18 21.91 15.57
CA ARG A 111 16.74 21.02 14.54
C ARG A 111 15.65 20.57 13.55
N GLY A 112 14.50 20.17 14.07
CA GLY A 112 13.33 19.80 13.25
C GLY A 112 12.82 20.96 12.39
N LEU A 113 12.71 22.15 12.96
CA LEU A 113 12.30 23.35 12.22
C LEU A 113 13.31 23.72 11.12
N HIS A 114 14.61 23.66 11.42
CA HIS A 114 15.66 23.90 10.43
C HIS A 114 15.58 22.90 9.28
N PHE A 115 15.40 21.62 9.59
CA PHE A 115 15.17 20.57 8.60
C PHE A 115 13.95 20.89 7.72
N ALA A 116 12.79 21.20 8.31
CA ALA A 116 11.57 21.51 7.56
C ALA A 116 11.75 22.69 6.59
N ILE A 117 12.39 23.77 7.05
CA ILE A 117 12.69 24.95 6.22
C ILE A 117 13.60 24.57 5.05
N ARG A 118 14.66 23.78 5.31
CA ARG A 118 15.60 23.34 4.27
C ARG A 118 14.92 22.42 3.26
N PHE A 119 14.11 21.48 3.72
CA PHE A 119 13.35 20.55 2.90
C PHE A 119 12.38 21.29 1.97
N LEU A 120 11.58 22.23 2.50
CA LEU A 120 10.70 23.09 1.71
C LEU A 120 11.47 23.90 0.66
N GLY A 121 12.66 24.40 1.02
CA GLY A 121 13.53 25.10 0.08
C GLY A 121 14.05 24.21 -1.05
N VAL A 122 14.24 22.91 -0.84
CA VAL A 122 14.61 21.95 -1.90
C VAL A 122 13.42 21.73 -2.84
N LEU A 123 12.23 21.45 -2.30
CA LEU A 123 11.02 21.25 -3.10
C LEU A 123 10.70 22.47 -3.97
N GLY A 124 10.78 23.67 -3.40
CA GLY A 124 10.55 24.91 -4.13
C GLY A 124 11.54 25.15 -5.28
N ARG A 125 12.78 24.65 -5.18
CA ARG A 125 13.75 24.73 -6.29
C ARG A 125 13.40 23.75 -7.41
N GLN A 126 13.04 22.52 -7.09
CA GLN A 126 12.64 21.52 -8.09
C GLN A 126 11.46 22.02 -8.94
N MET A 127 10.46 22.64 -8.31
CA MET A 127 9.32 23.22 -9.01
C MET A 127 9.69 24.38 -9.96
N LYS A 128 10.78 25.10 -9.67
CA LYS A 128 11.28 26.18 -10.53
C LYS A 128 12.06 25.63 -11.72
N ASP A 129 12.84 24.58 -11.51
CA ASP A 129 13.68 23.96 -12.53
C ASP A 129 12.84 23.15 -13.53
N ASP A 130 11.74 22.53 -13.08
CA ASP A 130 10.77 21.82 -13.94
C ASP A 130 9.91 22.78 -14.80
N GLY A 131 9.78 24.04 -14.41
CA GLY A 131 9.07 25.08 -15.17
C GLY A 131 9.93 25.82 -16.20
N ALA A 132 11.22 25.50 -16.29
CA ALA A 132 12.18 26.12 -17.21
C ALA A 132 12.57 25.22 -18.41
N ALA A 133 11.87 24.09 -18.60
CA ALA A 133 12.01 23.17 -19.73
C ALA A 133 10.90 23.35 -20.76
#